data_AF-A0A5S4FZL1-F1
#
_entry.id   AF-A0A5S4FZL1-F1
#
_cell.length_a   1.000
_cell.length_b   1.000
_cell.length_c   1.000
_cell.angle_alpha   90.00
_cell.angle_beta   90.00
_cell.angle_gamma   90.00
#
_symmetry.space_group_name_H-M   'P 1'
#
loop_
_entity.id
_entity.type
_entity.pdbx_description
1 polymer ?
#
loop_
_entity_poly.entity_id
_entity_poly.type
_entity_poly.pdbx_seq_one_letter_code
_entity_poly.pdbx_strand_id
1 'polypeptide(L)'
;MRWDMCADPGAEQAPRRYHASGHWGLTLCGLNIGDLVEQGPQWCPDRTDACPACQTEATEIDARWPADRRTGGDLLVTCTCPTCCPADTA
;
A
#
# COMPACT_ATOMS: atom_id res chain seq x y z
N MET A 1 -1.94 3.40 -5.79
CA MET A 1 -1.93 3.55 -4.31
C MET A 1 -1.13 2.43 -3.72
N ARG A 2 -0.57 2.62 -2.54
CA ARG A 2 0.22 1.60 -1.83
C ARG A 2 -0.05 1.67 -0.34
N TRP A 3 0.38 0.64 0.38
CA TRP A 3 0.42 0.65 1.82
C TRP A 3 1.82 1.06 2.27
N ASP A 4 1.94 1.96 3.23
CA ASP A 4 3.22 2.36 3.82
C ASP A 4 3.14 2.22 5.34
N MET A 5 4.20 1.76 5.99
CA MET A 5 4.18 1.49 7.43
C MET A 5 4.66 2.71 8.24
N CYS A 6 3.88 3.09 9.25
CA CYS A 6 4.20 4.18 10.18
C CYS A 6 3.67 3.90 11.58
N ALA A 7 4.23 4.57 12.59
CA ALA A 7 3.60 4.66 13.91
C ALA A 7 2.40 5.62 13.82
N ASP A 8 1.31 5.32 14.53
CA ASP A 8 0.21 6.27 14.65
C ASP A 8 0.70 7.57 15.34
N PRO A 9 0.32 8.75 14.83
CA PRO A 9 0.72 10.02 15.41
C PRO A 9 0.08 10.18 16.80
N GLY A 10 0.87 10.63 17.77
CA GLY A 10 0.38 10.94 19.12
C GLY A 10 0.59 9.87 20.19
N ALA A 11 1.29 8.78 19.89
CA ALA A 11 1.75 7.85 20.92
C ALA A 11 3.17 7.36 20.60
N GLU A 12 4.13 7.70 21.48
CA GLU A 12 5.55 7.29 21.38
C GLU A 12 5.76 5.77 21.37
N GLN A 13 4.69 4.99 21.63
CA GLN A 13 4.67 3.52 21.67
C GLN A 13 3.48 2.94 20.91
N ALA A 14 2.83 3.71 20.02
CA ALA A 14 1.75 3.16 19.21
C ALA A 14 2.26 1.98 18.34
N PRO A 15 1.44 0.92 18.18
CA PRO A 15 1.76 -0.13 17.25
C PRO A 15 1.91 0.46 15.84
N ARG A 16 2.97 0.07 15.14
CA ARG A 16 3.13 0.43 13.73
C ARG A 16 2.00 -0.21 12.93
N ARG A 17 1.35 0.56 12.08
CA ARG A 17 0.27 0.13 11.20
C ARG A 17 0.57 0.53 9.76
N TYR A 18 -0.14 -0.10 8.84
CA TYR A 18 -0.09 0.30 7.44
C TYR A 18 -1.09 1.42 7.17
N HIS A 19 -0.61 2.45 6.49
CA HIS A 19 -1.40 3.58 6.05
C HIS A 19 -1.45 3.59 4.52
N ALA A 20 -2.63 3.77 3.97
CA ALA A 20 -2.82 3.89 2.54
C ALA A 20 -2.28 5.24 2.09
N SER A 21 -1.33 5.26 1.17
CA SER A 21 -0.77 6.48 0.59
C SER A 21 -1.03 6.58 -0.91
N GLY A 22 -1.34 7.80 -1.33
CA GLY A 22 -1.54 8.18 -2.73
C GLY A 22 -0.32 8.86 -3.32
N HIS A 23 -0.47 9.32 -4.57
CA HIS A 23 0.59 10.04 -5.30
C HIS A 23 0.94 11.41 -4.68
N TRP A 24 0.10 11.95 -3.80
CA TRP A 24 0.19 13.33 -3.31
C TRP A 24 0.95 13.55 -2.00
N GLY A 25 1.75 12.58 -1.54
CA GLY A 25 2.55 12.82 -0.33
C GLY A 25 1.76 12.74 0.98
N LEU A 26 0.49 12.29 0.93
CA LEU A 26 -0.39 12.16 2.08
C LEU A 26 -1.00 10.76 2.14
N THR A 27 -1.19 10.27 3.36
CA THR A 27 -2.01 9.08 3.61
C THR A 27 -3.49 9.44 3.62
N LEU A 28 -4.36 8.46 3.42
CA LEU A 28 -5.82 8.65 3.47
C LEU A 28 -6.30 9.14 4.85
N CYS A 29 -5.58 8.81 5.92
CA CYS A 29 -5.87 9.32 7.26
C CYS A 29 -5.20 10.69 7.57
N GLY A 30 -4.56 11.32 6.59
CA GLY A 30 -4.01 12.67 6.71
C GLY A 30 -2.57 12.78 7.24
N LEU A 31 -1.82 11.67 7.29
CA LEU A 31 -0.39 11.71 7.64
C LEU A 31 0.48 12.15 6.47
N ASN A 32 1.60 12.81 6.76
CA ASN A 32 2.58 13.18 5.75
C ASN A 32 3.50 11.98 5.43
N ILE A 33 3.82 11.79 4.15
CA ILE A 33 4.75 10.74 3.70
C ILE A 33 6.14 10.88 4.36
N GLY A 34 6.54 12.08 4.79
CA GLY A 34 7.80 12.30 5.52
C GLY A 34 7.91 11.56 6.85
N ASP A 35 6.78 11.16 7.44
CA ASP A 35 6.74 10.38 8.68
C ASP A 35 6.77 8.86 8.42
N LEU A 36 6.67 8.44 7.15
CA LEU A 36 6.61 7.02 6.77
C LEU A 36 8.01 6.42 6.69
N VAL A 37 8.17 5.26 7.30
CA VAL A 37 9.48 4.64 7.54
C VAL A 37 9.79 3.54 6.52
N GLU A 38 8.76 2.99 5.88
CA GLU A 38 8.90 1.77 5.08
C GLU A 38 7.92 1.75 3.91
N GLN A 39 8.45 1.44 2.72
CA GLN A 39 7.64 1.18 1.54
C GLN A 39 6.96 -0.17 1.72
N GLY A 40 5.65 -0.15 1.88
CA GLY A 40 4.89 -1.38 2.05
C GLY A 40 4.43 -1.99 0.73
N PRO A 41 3.67 -3.08 0.82
CA PRO A 41 3.31 -3.88 -0.33
C PRO A 41 2.31 -3.20 -1.24
N GLN A 42 2.10 -3.83 -2.40
CA GLN A 42 1.08 -3.43 -3.37
C GLN A 42 -0.31 -3.36 -2.70
N TRP A 43 -1.15 -2.46 -3.23
CA TRP A 43 -2.50 -2.23 -2.78
C TRP A 43 -3.32 -3.53 -2.65
N CYS A 44 -4.00 -3.67 -1.52
CA CYS A 44 -5.00 -4.69 -1.24
C CYS A 44 -6.02 -4.12 -0.25
N PRO A 45 -7.33 -4.13 -0.55
CA PRO A 45 -8.34 -3.49 0.30
C PRO A 45 -8.49 -4.17 1.68
N ASP A 46 -8.25 -5.47 1.77
CA ASP A 46 -8.51 -6.29 2.98
C ASP A 46 -7.30 -6.41 3.92
N ARG A 47 -6.42 -5.40 3.95
CA ARG A 47 -5.20 -5.47 4.77
C ARG A 47 -5.53 -5.40 6.27
N THR A 48 -5.33 -6.52 6.98
CA THR A 48 -5.70 -6.70 8.40
C THR A 48 -4.89 -5.85 9.38
N ASP A 49 -3.69 -5.42 9.01
CA ASP A 49 -2.78 -4.60 9.83
C ASP A 49 -2.81 -3.09 9.45
N ALA A 50 -3.88 -2.66 8.78
CA ALA A 50 -4.07 -1.28 8.38
C ALA A 50 -4.65 -0.39 9.50
N CYS A 51 -4.33 0.90 9.43
CA CYS A 51 -5.04 1.94 10.16
C CYS A 51 -6.54 1.88 9.80
N PRO A 52 -7.47 1.85 10.78
CA PRO A 52 -8.91 1.71 10.49
C PRO A 52 -9.47 2.78 9.56
N ALA A 53 -9.02 4.03 9.68
CA ALA A 53 -9.41 5.10 8.78
C ALA A 53 -8.95 4.84 7.34
N CYS A 54 -7.69 4.44 7.18
CA CYS A 54 -7.16 4.07 5.86
C CYS A 54 -7.88 2.85 5.28
N GLN A 55 -8.29 1.89 6.11
CA GLN A 55 -9.02 0.70 5.67
C GLN A 55 -10.41 1.03 5.14
N THR A 56 -11.17 1.87 5.85
CA THR A 56 -12.50 2.33 5.40
C THR A 56 -12.39 3.05 4.06
N GLU A 57 -11.51 4.04 3.95
CA GLU A 57 -11.31 4.79 2.70
C GLU A 57 -10.81 3.90 1.57
N ALA A 58 -9.90 2.95 1.86
CA ALA A 58 -9.44 1.97 0.88
C ALA A 58 -10.58 1.09 0.35
N THR A 59 -11.50 0.67 1.22
CA THR A 59 -12.67 -0.12 0.86
C THR A 59 -13.62 0.68 -0.04
N GLU A 60 -13.85 1.96 0.27
CA GLU A 60 -14.69 2.83 -0.57
C GLU A 60 -14.07 3.10 -1.93
N ILE A 61 -12.76 3.32 -1.99
CA ILE A 61 -12.01 3.48 -3.23
C ILE A 61 -12.12 2.21 -4.07
N ASP A 62 -11.89 1.04 -3.48
CA ASP A 62 -11.98 -0.24 -4.16
C ASP A 62 -13.39 -0.52 -4.69
N ALA A 63 -14.42 -0.18 -3.90
CA ALA A 63 -15.82 -0.32 -4.30
C ALA A 63 -16.19 0.50 -5.55
N ARG A 64 -15.51 1.64 -5.81
CA ARG A 64 -15.72 2.45 -7.02
C ARG A 64 -15.18 1.78 -8.29
N TRP A 65 -14.27 0.84 -8.15
CA TRP A 65 -13.72 0.12 -9.30
C TRP A 65 -14.68 -1.01 -9.70
N PRO A 66 -14.86 -1.26 -11.01
CA PRO A 66 -15.52 -2.47 -11.50
C PRO A 66 -14.85 -3.72 -10.90
N ALA A 67 -15.65 -4.73 -10.55
CA ALA A 67 -15.15 -5.90 -9.82
C ALA A 67 -14.01 -6.64 -10.54
N ASP A 68 -14.02 -6.65 -11.88
CA ASP A 68 -12.97 -7.19 -12.75
C ASP A 68 -11.66 -6.39 -12.73
N ARG A 69 -11.64 -5.23 -12.06
CA ARG A 69 -10.51 -4.31 -11.96
C ARG A 69 -10.01 -4.09 -10.53
N ARG A 70 -10.61 -4.75 -9.52
CA ARG A 70 -10.26 -4.63 -8.09
C ARG A 70 -9.02 -5.44 -7.69
N THR A 71 -8.59 -6.39 -8.51
CA THR A 71 -7.30 -7.05 -8.31
C THR A 71 -6.18 -6.04 -8.58
N GLY A 72 -5.40 -5.76 -7.53
CA GLY A 72 -4.19 -4.94 -7.59
C GLY A 72 -3.38 -5.32 -8.81
N GLY A 73 -3.26 -4.37 -9.75
CA GLY A 73 -2.96 -4.69 -11.14
C GLY A 73 -1.75 -5.60 -11.30
N ASP A 74 -1.89 -6.60 -12.18
CA ASP A 74 -0.82 -7.41 -12.79
C ASP A 74 0.17 -6.57 -13.62
N LEU A 75 0.33 -5.29 -13.30
CA LEU A 75 1.46 -4.47 -13.72
C LEU A 75 2.63 -4.66 -12.74
N LEU A 76 2.84 -5.90 -12.28
CA LEU A 76 4.23 -6.35 -12.18
C LEU A 76 4.71 -6.34 -13.63
N VAL A 77 5.46 -5.30 -13.98
CA VAL A 77 6.29 -5.31 -15.18
C VAL A 77 7.11 -6.60 -15.09
N THR A 78 6.65 -7.65 -15.76
CA THR A 78 7.44 -8.83 -16.03
C THR A 78 8.41 -8.39 -17.10
N CYS A 79 9.47 -7.73 -16.66
CA CYS A 79 10.58 -7.40 -17.53
C CYS A 79 11.11 -8.73 -18.06
N THR A 80 10.87 -9.02 -19.33
CA THR A 80 11.35 -10.25 -19.98
C THR A 80 12.84 -10.19 -20.28
N CYS A 81 13.54 -9.12 -19.88
CA CYS A 81 14.96 -9.02 -20.13
C CYS A 81 15.73 -9.96 -19.19
N PRO A 82 16.71 -10.71 -19.71
CA PRO A 82 17.52 -11.64 -18.92
C PRO A 82 18.37 -10.96 -17.85
N THR A 83 18.49 -9.62 -17.92
CA THR A 83 19.21 -8.81 -16.93
C THR A 83 18.40 -8.57 -15.65
N CYS A 84 17.07 -8.45 -15.73
CA CYS A 84 16.20 -8.18 -14.58
C CYS A 84 15.56 -9.45 -14.01
N CYS A 85 15.38 -10.49 -14.84
CA CYS A 85 14.92 -11.81 -14.44
C CYS A 85 15.97 -12.86 -14.83
N PRO A 86 17.10 -12.99 -14.10
CA PRO A 86 17.98 -14.12 -14.29
C PRO A 86 17.17 -15.38 -13.99
N ALA A 87 17.04 -16.28 -14.98
CA ALA A 87 16.45 -17.57 -14.74
C ALA A 87 17.28 -18.28 -13.67
N ASP A 88 16.68 -18.53 -12.50
CA ASP A 88 17.31 -19.32 -11.45
C ASP A 88 17.78 -20.63 -12.07
N THR A 89 19.09 -20.78 -12.12
CA THR A 89 19.75 -21.98 -12.59
C THR A 89 20.06 -22.81 -11.35
N ALA A 90 19.16 -23.73 -10.99
CA ALA A 90 19.45 -25.07 -10.47
C ALA A 90 18.19 -25.71 -9.84
#